data_AF-A0A1M6UHT1-F1
#
_entry.id   AF-A0A1M6UHT1-F1
#
_cell.length_a   1.000
_cell.length_b   1.000
_cell.length_c   1.000
_cell.angle_alpha   90.00
_cell.angle_beta   90.00
_cell.angle_gamma   90.00
#
_symmetry.space_group_name_H-M   'P 1'
#
loop_
_entity.id
_entity.type
_entity.pdbx_description
1 polymer ?
#
loop_
_entity_poly.entity_id
_entity_poly.type
_entity_poly.pdbx_seq_one_letter_code
_entity_poly.pdbx_strand_id
1 'polypeptide(L)'
;MKKIALYFLVPLLVGLLLTGCGSTATNDQAKEPPASQDKKAILVVSFGTSYPDARKACIESTENKIKDTFKDYQTRRAFTSDIIIKKLADRDKLMVDDPEQALTKLQQEGYKQVVVQPLHIIPGKEFDDLKAVVDKFAADKAFDKLVLGRPLLGYQIDSNNTKDFDVAVDALKKQLPALQEKQIVVFMGHGTEHQSNTAYQMMNDTIKQANLPAIVGTVEGSPTLDEVKASLAQLQVQDVTLMPLMLVAGDHANNDMAGDEEDSWKTQLKKEGYTVTPYLHGLGENEAIQAIFVQHTQDAIDQLNK
;
A
#
# COMPACT_ATOMS: atom_id res chain seq x y z
N MET A 1 -51.04 -25.56 40.64
CA MET A 1 -51.98 -25.24 41.74
C MET A 1 -51.25 -24.40 42.77
N LYS A 2 -51.85 -23.25 43.13
CA LYS A 2 -51.73 -22.48 44.38
C LYS A 2 -50.34 -22.01 44.86
N LYS A 3 -50.14 -20.69 44.77
CA LYS A 3 -49.40 -19.88 45.75
C LYS A 3 -49.98 -20.08 47.16
N ILE A 4 -49.17 -19.96 48.21
CA ILE A 4 -49.51 -19.29 49.49
C ILE A 4 -48.22 -19.09 50.32
N ALA A 5 -48.11 -17.89 50.88
CA ALA A 5 -47.03 -17.34 51.69
C ALA A 5 -47.19 -17.64 53.20
N LEU A 6 -46.11 -17.48 53.99
CA LEU A 6 -46.16 -17.13 55.42
C LEU A 6 -44.77 -16.65 55.89
N TYR A 7 -44.51 -15.34 55.93
CA TYR A 7 -44.43 -14.49 57.12
C TYR A 7 -43.73 -15.07 58.36
N PHE A 8 -42.58 -14.48 58.72
CA PHE A 8 -42.24 -14.18 60.12
C PHE A 8 -41.66 -12.77 60.23
N LEU A 9 -42.47 -11.93 60.89
CA LEU A 9 -42.23 -10.61 61.48
C LEU A 9 -41.54 -10.83 62.84
N VAL A 10 -40.56 -10.01 63.27
CA VAL A 10 -40.46 -9.27 64.57
C VAL A 10 -39.17 -8.35 64.55
N PRO A 11 -38.92 -7.40 65.48
CA PRO A 11 -39.28 -5.99 65.38
C PRO A 11 -38.10 -4.97 65.38
N LEU A 12 -38.42 -3.78 64.89
CA LEU A 12 -38.14 -2.43 65.43
C LEU A 12 -37.05 -2.29 66.53
N LEU A 13 -35.98 -1.55 66.22
CA LEU A 13 -35.34 -0.67 67.21
C LEU A 13 -35.18 0.73 66.62
N VAL A 14 -35.89 1.67 67.24
CA VAL A 14 -35.88 3.10 66.95
C VAL A 14 -34.68 3.72 67.68
N GLY A 15 -33.82 4.42 66.93
CA GLY A 15 -32.79 5.28 67.46
C GLY A 15 -32.78 6.60 66.68
N LEU A 16 -33.58 7.57 67.14
CA LEU A 16 -33.53 8.95 66.68
C LEU A 16 -32.40 9.67 67.42
N LEU A 17 -31.40 10.18 66.70
CA LEU A 17 -30.57 11.29 67.17
C LEU A 17 -30.46 12.32 66.04
N LEU A 18 -30.89 13.54 66.39
CA LEU A 18 -30.96 14.73 65.57
C LEU A 18 -29.58 15.38 65.36
N THR A 19 -29.55 16.21 64.32
CA THR A 19 -28.71 17.41 64.07
C THR A 19 -27.49 17.23 63.16
N GLY A 20 -27.50 18.00 62.07
CA GLY A 20 -26.35 18.23 61.20
C GLY A 20 -26.74 18.59 59.78
N CYS A 21 -27.17 19.83 59.55
CA CYS A 21 -27.27 20.41 58.21
C CYS A 21 -25.90 20.39 57.51
N GLY A 22 -25.86 19.92 56.27
CA GLY A 22 -24.65 19.94 55.44
C GLY A 22 -24.96 19.46 54.03
N SER A 23 -25.58 20.32 53.24
CA SER A 23 -25.77 20.12 51.80
C SER A 23 -24.42 20.07 51.10
N THR A 24 -24.07 18.93 50.50
CA THR A 24 -23.27 18.90 49.27
C THR A 24 -23.80 17.77 48.40
N ALA A 25 -24.56 18.15 47.37
CA ALA A 25 -24.84 17.28 46.25
C ALA A 25 -23.50 16.98 45.56
N THR A 26 -23.00 15.76 45.72
CA THR A 26 -21.91 15.26 44.89
C THR A 26 -22.46 15.06 43.49
N ASN A 27 -22.14 16.03 42.65
CA ASN A 27 -22.32 16.01 41.21
C ASN A 27 -21.44 14.88 40.66
N ASP A 28 -22.01 13.67 40.50
CA ASP A 28 -21.42 12.59 39.72
C ASP A 28 -21.46 13.00 38.23
N GLN A 29 -20.60 13.95 37.87
CA GLN A 29 -20.13 14.02 36.51
C GLN A 29 -19.18 12.85 36.33
N ALA A 30 -19.65 11.84 35.58
CA ALA A 30 -18.78 10.88 34.95
C ALA A 30 -17.63 11.66 34.30
N LYS A 31 -16.43 11.51 34.85
CA LYS A 31 -15.19 12.03 34.26
C LYS A 31 -15.21 11.61 32.79
N GLU A 32 -15.26 12.58 31.89
CA GLU A 32 -14.85 12.34 30.52
C GLU A 32 -13.49 11.62 30.58
N PRO A 33 -13.30 10.55 29.78
CA PRO A 33 -12.00 9.92 29.71
C PRO A 33 -10.97 11.00 29.37
N PRO A 34 -9.77 10.96 29.99
CA PRO A 34 -8.73 11.94 29.69
C PRO A 34 -8.54 12.00 28.17
N ALA A 35 -8.46 13.22 27.62
CA ALA A 35 -8.20 13.46 26.20
C ALA A 35 -7.13 12.46 25.72
N SER A 36 -7.53 11.59 24.78
CA SER A 36 -6.73 10.43 24.43
C SER A 36 -5.33 10.86 24.00
N GLN A 37 -4.30 10.19 24.52
CA GLN A 37 -2.92 10.24 24.04
C GLN A 37 -2.87 10.47 22.52
N ASP A 38 -2.04 11.41 22.08
CA ASP A 38 -1.83 11.86 20.70
C ASP A 38 -2.08 10.75 19.67
N LYS A 39 -3.30 10.68 19.13
CA LYS A 39 -3.69 9.61 18.20
C LYS A 39 -2.84 9.70 16.93
N LYS A 40 -2.20 8.58 16.59
CA LYS A 40 -1.34 8.44 15.41
C LYS A 40 -1.95 7.50 14.38
N ALA A 41 -1.86 7.84 13.11
CA ALA A 41 -2.34 6.99 12.02
C ALA A 41 -1.30 6.83 10.92
N ILE A 42 -1.33 5.67 10.26
CA ILE A 42 -0.67 5.43 8.98
C ILE A 42 -1.77 5.22 7.94
N LEU A 43 -1.88 6.13 6.99
CA LEU A 43 -2.73 5.96 5.83
C LEU A 43 -1.92 5.30 4.71
N VAL A 44 -2.19 4.03 4.44
CA VAL A 44 -1.57 3.29 3.34
C VAL A 44 -2.41 3.52 2.09
N VAL A 45 -1.77 4.03 1.04
CA VAL A 45 -2.44 4.41 -0.21
C VAL A 45 -1.92 3.56 -1.36
N SER A 46 -2.80 2.97 -2.15
CA SER A 46 -2.40 2.25 -3.38
C SER A 46 -3.23 2.70 -4.57
N PHE A 47 -2.83 2.37 -5.79
CA PHE A 47 -3.71 2.57 -6.95
C PHE A 47 -5.05 1.83 -6.77
N GLY A 48 -5.00 0.66 -6.15
CA GLY A 48 -6.14 -0.21 -5.92
C GLY A 48 -6.24 -1.34 -6.95
N THR A 49 -7.11 -2.32 -6.68
CA THR A 49 -7.46 -3.35 -7.65
C THR A 49 -8.87 -3.89 -7.44
N SER A 50 -9.54 -4.17 -8.55
CA SER A 50 -10.85 -4.85 -8.54
C SER A 50 -10.74 -6.38 -8.46
N TYR A 51 -9.53 -6.95 -8.44
CA TYR A 51 -9.31 -8.40 -8.33
C TYR A 51 -9.16 -8.77 -6.84
N PRO A 52 -10.11 -9.50 -6.22
CA PRO A 52 -10.09 -9.75 -4.78
C PRO A 52 -8.85 -10.50 -4.29
N ASP A 53 -8.41 -11.52 -5.03
CA ASP A 53 -7.25 -12.32 -4.65
C ASP A 53 -5.95 -11.50 -4.74
N ALA A 54 -5.76 -10.73 -5.81
CA ALA A 54 -4.62 -9.81 -5.92
C ALA A 54 -4.66 -8.71 -4.85
N ARG A 55 -5.84 -8.17 -4.52
CA ARG A 55 -6.00 -7.20 -3.42
C ARG A 55 -5.56 -7.80 -2.10
N LYS A 56 -5.97 -9.04 -1.80
CA LYS A 56 -5.61 -9.73 -0.57
C LYS A 56 -4.11 -10.08 -0.52
N ALA A 57 -3.60 -10.65 -1.61
CA ALA A 57 -2.24 -11.18 -1.68
C ALA A 57 -1.16 -10.08 -1.77
N CYS A 58 -1.50 -8.91 -2.31
CA CYS A 58 -0.55 -7.81 -2.51
C CYS A 58 -0.81 -6.59 -1.61
N ILE A 59 -2.03 -6.05 -1.64
CA ILE A 59 -2.35 -4.79 -0.94
C ILE A 59 -2.57 -5.07 0.55
N GLU A 60 -3.48 -5.99 0.89
CA GLU A 60 -3.79 -6.32 2.29
C GLU A 60 -2.59 -6.93 3.01
N SER A 61 -1.81 -7.78 2.34
CA SER A 61 -0.58 -8.34 2.91
C SER A 61 0.44 -7.24 3.27
N THR A 62 0.67 -6.28 2.37
CA THR A 62 1.57 -5.14 2.62
C THR A 62 1.04 -4.23 3.74
N GLU A 63 -0.25 -3.90 3.72
CA GLU A 63 -0.91 -3.12 4.79
C GLU A 63 -0.81 -3.82 6.14
N ASN A 64 -1.03 -5.14 6.18
CA ASN A 64 -0.90 -5.94 7.40
C ASN A 64 0.56 -5.95 7.88
N LYS A 65 1.55 -6.05 7.00
CA LYS A 65 2.96 -5.97 7.38
C LYS A 65 3.31 -4.63 8.02
N ILE A 66 2.81 -3.52 7.46
CA ILE A 66 2.96 -2.17 8.03
C ILE A 66 2.26 -2.09 9.38
N LYS A 67 0.99 -2.50 9.47
CA LYS A 67 0.21 -2.55 10.70
C LYS A 67 0.88 -3.38 11.80
N ASP A 68 1.49 -4.50 11.42
CA ASP A 68 2.14 -5.41 12.35
C ASP A 68 3.48 -4.88 12.87
N THR A 69 4.14 -4.03 12.08
CA THR A 69 5.37 -3.37 12.49
C THR A 69 5.10 -2.15 13.37
N PHE A 70 4.09 -1.35 13.05
CA PHE A 70 3.79 -0.08 13.73
C PHE A 70 2.51 -0.17 14.59
N LYS A 71 2.55 -0.99 15.64
CA LYS A 71 1.37 -1.26 16.51
C LYS A 71 0.80 -0.03 17.21
N ASP A 72 1.61 1.01 17.40
CA ASP A 72 1.21 2.27 18.03
C ASP A 72 0.47 3.21 17.06
N TYR A 73 0.41 2.89 15.78
CA TYR A 73 -0.29 3.65 14.76
C TYR A 73 -1.55 2.91 14.32
N GLN A 74 -2.65 3.64 14.17
CA GLN A 74 -3.82 3.11 13.51
C GLN A 74 -3.62 3.10 12.00
N THR A 75 -3.54 1.90 11.40
CA THR A 75 -3.49 1.77 9.94
C THR A 75 -4.88 2.00 9.32
N ARG A 76 -4.92 2.77 8.23
CA ARG A 76 -6.08 3.00 7.35
C ARG A 76 -5.68 2.73 5.89
N ARG A 77 -6.67 2.48 5.05
CA ARG A 77 -6.52 2.26 3.60
C ARG A 77 -7.17 3.41 2.83
N ALA A 78 -6.56 3.81 1.72
CA ALA A 78 -7.22 4.53 0.63
C ALA A 78 -6.72 4.05 -0.74
N PHE A 79 -7.53 4.25 -1.79
CA PHE A 79 -7.14 3.99 -3.18
C PHE A 79 -7.10 5.29 -4.00
N THR A 80 -6.16 5.42 -4.95
CA THR A 80 -6.12 6.61 -5.83
C THR A 80 -7.03 6.49 -7.05
N SER A 81 -7.34 5.27 -7.51
CA SER A 81 -8.14 5.09 -8.73
C SER A 81 -9.65 5.17 -8.45
N ASP A 82 -10.27 6.29 -8.85
CA ASP A 82 -11.73 6.49 -8.80
C ASP A 82 -12.49 5.39 -9.54
N ILE A 83 -11.95 4.90 -10.67
CA ILE A 83 -12.55 3.82 -11.45
C ILE A 83 -12.60 2.54 -10.62
N ILE A 84 -11.52 2.20 -9.90
CA ILE A 84 -11.48 1.02 -9.03
C ILE A 84 -12.40 1.21 -7.83
N ILE A 85 -12.35 2.36 -7.16
CA ILE A 85 -13.23 2.67 -6.02
C ILE A 85 -14.69 2.49 -6.41
N LYS A 86 -15.10 3.12 -7.52
CA LYS A 86 -16.46 3.01 -8.06
C LYS A 86 -16.83 1.57 -8.41
N LYS A 87 -15.94 0.84 -9.10
CA LYS A 87 -16.18 -0.55 -9.48
C LYS A 87 -16.38 -1.45 -8.25
N LEU A 88 -15.59 -1.25 -7.19
CA LEU A 88 -15.73 -2.00 -5.94
C LEU A 88 -17.03 -1.66 -5.20
N ALA A 89 -17.42 -0.38 -5.16
CA ALA A 89 -18.68 0.05 -4.57
C ALA A 89 -19.90 -0.51 -5.33
N ASP A 90 -19.87 -0.45 -6.67
CA ASP A 90 -20.99 -0.88 -7.51
C ASP A 90 -21.16 -2.40 -7.53
N ARG A 91 -20.06 -3.13 -7.82
CA ARG A 91 -20.06 -4.58 -8.02
C ARG A 91 -20.03 -5.35 -6.70
N ASP A 92 -19.16 -4.96 -5.78
CA ASP A 92 -18.85 -5.74 -4.57
C ASP A 92 -19.48 -5.17 -3.29
N LYS A 93 -20.10 -3.98 -3.37
CA LYS A 93 -20.57 -3.22 -2.20
C LYS A 93 -19.46 -2.94 -1.19
N LEU A 94 -18.21 -2.91 -1.67
CA LEU A 94 -17.04 -2.60 -0.87
C LEU A 94 -16.72 -1.11 -1.02
N MET A 95 -16.97 -0.35 0.05
CA MET A 95 -16.63 1.06 0.11
C MET A 95 -15.16 1.21 0.48
N VAL A 96 -14.39 1.84 -0.39
CA VAL A 96 -12.99 2.21 -0.15
C VAL A 96 -12.88 3.71 -0.31
N ASP A 97 -12.21 4.35 0.62
CA ASP A 97 -12.01 5.80 0.59
C ASP A 97 -10.96 6.18 -0.46
N ASP A 98 -11.15 7.34 -1.09
CA ASP A 98 -10.06 8.06 -1.73
C ASP A 98 -9.15 8.74 -0.67
N PRO A 99 -7.97 9.27 -1.05
CA PRO A 99 -7.06 9.88 -0.08
C PRO A 99 -7.64 11.10 0.65
N GLU A 100 -8.45 11.93 -0.03
CA GLU A 100 -9.06 13.12 0.58
C GLU A 100 -10.13 12.74 1.60
N GLN A 101 -10.97 11.75 1.28
CA GLN A 101 -11.95 11.18 2.18
C GLN A 101 -11.29 10.56 3.41
N ALA A 102 -10.24 9.76 3.21
CA ALA A 102 -9.55 9.09 4.30
C ALA A 102 -8.87 10.10 5.25
N LEU A 103 -8.19 11.11 4.71
CA LEU A 103 -7.59 12.18 5.51
C LEU A 103 -8.65 13.02 6.24
N THR A 104 -9.77 13.35 5.58
CA THR A 104 -10.88 14.05 6.21
C THR A 104 -11.44 13.28 7.40
N LYS A 105 -11.64 11.95 7.25
CA LYS A 105 -12.11 11.09 8.35
C LYS A 105 -11.09 11.02 9.49
N LEU A 106 -9.80 10.88 9.18
CA LEU A 106 -8.74 10.92 10.19
C LEU A 106 -8.74 12.24 10.98
N GLN A 107 -8.93 13.37 10.29
CA GLN A 107 -9.04 14.67 10.95
C GLN A 107 -10.27 14.71 11.89
N GLN A 108 -11.44 14.28 11.41
CA GLN A 108 -12.69 14.24 12.19
C GLN A 108 -12.62 13.29 13.39
N GLU A 109 -11.90 12.17 13.27
CA GLU A 109 -11.67 11.20 14.34
C GLU A 109 -10.64 11.67 15.39
N GLY A 110 -10.02 12.85 15.16
CA GLY A 110 -9.10 13.51 16.09
C GLY A 110 -7.67 13.01 16.03
N TYR A 111 -7.23 12.39 14.92
CA TYR A 111 -5.81 12.05 14.74
C TYR A 111 -4.97 13.31 14.63
N LYS A 112 -3.78 13.28 15.23
CA LYS A 112 -2.86 14.44 15.30
C LYS A 112 -1.57 14.22 14.51
N GLN A 113 -1.14 12.97 14.40
CA GLN A 113 0.05 12.59 13.64
C GLN A 113 -0.36 11.60 12.56
N VAL A 114 -0.11 11.95 11.31
CA VAL A 114 -0.46 11.10 10.17
C VAL A 114 0.75 10.89 9.27
N VAL A 115 1.05 9.63 8.99
CA VAL A 115 1.99 9.22 7.95
C VAL A 115 1.17 8.70 6.77
N VAL A 116 1.40 9.23 5.58
CA VAL A 116 0.80 8.72 4.35
C VAL A 116 1.86 7.91 3.62
N GLN A 117 1.69 6.58 3.51
CA GLN A 117 2.62 5.72 2.78
C GLN A 117 2.00 5.27 1.46
N PRO A 118 2.51 5.73 0.30
CA PRO A 118 2.10 5.20 -0.99
C PRO A 118 2.73 3.83 -1.26
N LEU A 119 1.95 2.93 -1.87
CA LEU A 119 2.41 1.65 -2.43
C LEU A 119 2.64 1.73 -3.95
N HIS A 120 2.82 2.94 -4.48
CA HIS A 120 3.18 3.16 -5.88
C HIS A 120 4.59 2.66 -6.18
N ILE A 121 4.84 2.26 -7.43
CA ILE A 121 6.17 1.80 -7.86
C ILE A 121 7.10 3.00 -8.10
N ILE A 122 6.60 4.05 -8.77
CA ILE A 122 7.37 5.23 -9.15
C ILE A 122 6.70 6.50 -8.60
N PRO A 123 7.44 7.61 -8.45
CA PRO A 123 6.87 8.93 -8.16
C PRO A 123 6.30 9.53 -9.45
N GLY A 124 5.34 8.85 -10.07
CA GLY A 124 4.66 9.29 -11.30
C GLY A 124 3.43 10.13 -11.00
N LYS A 125 2.56 10.30 -12.01
CA LYS A 125 1.34 11.10 -11.91
C LYS A 125 0.48 10.75 -10.67
N GLU A 126 0.23 9.47 -10.42
CA GLU A 126 -0.57 9.01 -9.26
C GLU A 126 0.05 9.41 -7.90
N PHE A 127 1.37 9.43 -7.82
CA PHE A 127 2.07 9.90 -6.63
C PHE A 127 1.97 11.42 -6.50
N ASP A 128 2.10 12.16 -7.59
CA ASP A 128 1.97 13.62 -7.59
C ASP A 128 0.56 14.09 -7.24
N ASP A 129 -0.47 13.39 -7.75
CA ASP A 129 -1.87 13.64 -7.39
C ASP A 129 -2.09 13.40 -5.88
N LEU A 130 -1.60 12.28 -5.35
CA LEU A 130 -1.62 12.02 -3.90
C LEU A 130 -0.87 13.10 -3.13
N LYS A 131 0.31 13.50 -3.60
CA LYS A 131 1.11 14.55 -2.97
C LYS A 131 0.35 15.87 -2.91
N ALA A 132 -0.34 16.25 -3.98
CA ALA A 132 -1.16 17.45 -4.01
C ALA A 132 -2.28 17.42 -2.94
N VAL A 133 -2.91 16.26 -2.74
CA VAL A 133 -3.89 16.08 -1.65
C VAL A 133 -3.21 16.25 -0.29
N VAL A 134 -2.08 15.59 -0.05
CA VAL A 134 -1.37 15.68 1.24
C VAL A 134 -0.89 17.12 1.52
N ASP A 135 -0.35 17.81 0.51
CA ASP A 135 0.11 19.19 0.61
C ASP A 135 -1.04 20.15 0.97
N LYS A 136 -2.25 19.93 0.43
CA LYS A 136 -3.45 20.68 0.79
C LYS A 136 -3.77 20.55 2.29
N PHE A 137 -3.82 19.32 2.82
CA PHE A 137 -4.06 19.09 4.24
C PHE A 137 -2.95 19.64 5.14
N ALA A 138 -1.70 19.65 4.66
CA ALA A 138 -0.57 20.28 5.35
C ALA A 138 -0.73 21.80 5.41
N ALA A 139 -1.10 22.44 4.28
CA ALA A 139 -1.32 23.89 4.20
C ALA A 139 -2.47 24.34 5.12
N ASP A 140 -3.53 23.54 5.20
CA ASP A 140 -4.68 23.77 6.08
C ASP A 140 -4.37 23.48 7.56
N LYS A 141 -3.16 22.98 7.89
CA LYS A 141 -2.76 22.54 9.22
C LYS A 141 -3.77 21.56 9.83
N ALA A 142 -4.27 20.65 9.00
CA ALA A 142 -5.30 19.69 9.39
C ALA A 142 -4.82 18.73 10.51
N PHE A 143 -3.51 18.51 10.59
CA PHE A 143 -2.83 17.67 11.57
C PHE A 143 -1.65 18.41 12.19
N ASP A 144 -1.29 18.08 13.43
CA ASP A 144 -0.12 18.64 14.10
C ASP A 144 1.17 18.21 13.39
N LYS A 145 1.18 16.96 12.88
CA LYS A 145 2.24 16.47 12.01
C LYS A 145 1.66 15.61 10.88
N LEU A 146 2.07 15.90 9.65
CA LEU A 146 1.69 15.17 8.44
C LEU A 146 2.93 14.98 7.56
N VAL A 147 3.17 13.75 7.11
CA VAL A 147 4.30 13.42 6.21
C VAL A 147 3.86 12.45 5.14
N LEU A 148 4.41 12.60 3.93
CA LEU A 148 4.27 11.67 2.83
C LEU A 148 5.54 10.83 2.70
N GLY A 149 5.40 9.51 2.78
CA GLY A 149 6.44 8.54 2.46
C GLY A 149 6.72 8.48 0.96
N ARG A 150 7.90 7.96 0.61
CA ARG A 150 8.33 7.77 -0.78
C ARG A 150 7.75 6.48 -1.39
N PRO A 151 7.59 6.39 -2.72
CA PRO A 151 7.17 5.16 -3.40
C PRO A 151 8.34 4.17 -3.47
N LEU A 152 8.11 2.96 -4.02
CA LEU A 152 9.11 1.87 -4.08
C LEU A 152 10.45 2.33 -4.68
N LEU A 153 10.39 3.06 -5.79
CA LEU A 153 11.54 3.64 -6.49
C LEU A 153 11.54 5.16 -6.28
N GLY A 154 11.68 5.60 -5.03
CA GLY A 154 11.63 7.01 -4.66
C GLY A 154 12.90 7.76 -5.05
N TYR A 155 12.76 8.88 -5.76
CA TYR A 155 13.86 9.83 -5.92
C TYR A 155 14.01 10.64 -4.63
N GLN A 156 15.07 10.40 -3.86
CA GLN A 156 15.71 11.48 -3.10
C GLN A 156 17.12 11.70 -3.63
N ILE A 157 17.27 12.80 -4.38
CA ILE A 157 18.54 13.45 -4.68
C ILE A 157 18.85 14.45 -3.54
N ASP A 158 18.72 14.02 -2.29
CA ASP A 158 19.34 14.75 -1.19
C ASP A 158 20.43 13.87 -0.61
N SER A 159 21.64 14.05 -1.15
CA SER A 159 22.99 13.89 -0.55
C SER A 159 23.37 12.59 0.20
N ASN A 160 22.40 11.75 0.53
CA ASN A 160 22.48 10.54 1.34
C ASN A 160 21.89 9.36 0.55
N ASN A 161 22.41 9.15 -0.66
CA ASN A 161 22.61 7.82 -1.24
C ASN A 161 21.46 6.81 -1.03
N THR A 162 20.22 7.18 -1.36
CA THR A 162 19.11 6.23 -1.23
C THR A 162 19.18 5.22 -2.37
N LYS A 163 19.63 4.01 -2.03
CA LYS A 163 19.83 2.88 -2.94
C LYS A 163 18.53 2.12 -3.25
N ASP A 164 17.41 2.82 -3.42
CA ASP A 164 16.11 2.15 -3.62
C ASP A 164 16.11 1.20 -4.80
N PHE A 165 16.77 1.59 -5.90
CA PHE A 165 16.94 0.72 -7.06
C PHE A 165 17.74 -0.54 -6.71
N ASP A 166 18.87 -0.42 -6.02
CA ASP A 166 19.66 -1.59 -5.61
C ASP A 166 18.88 -2.50 -4.65
N VAL A 167 18.19 -1.90 -3.67
CA VAL A 167 17.39 -2.61 -2.67
C VAL A 167 16.20 -3.30 -3.33
N ALA A 168 15.53 -2.64 -4.28
CA ALA A 168 14.46 -3.24 -5.07
C ALA A 168 14.98 -4.39 -5.93
N VAL A 169 16.14 -4.23 -6.57
CA VAL A 169 16.80 -5.32 -7.31
C VAL A 169 17.11 -6.49 -6.40
N ASP A 170 17.66 -6.26 -5.20
CA ASP A 170 17.92 -7.31 -4.22
C ASP A 170 16.65 -8.00 -3.71
N ALA A 171 15.54 -7.27 -3.59
CA ALA A 171 14.24 -7.84 -3.27
C ALA A 171 13.68 -8.68 -4.42
N LEU A 172 13.80 -8.22 -5.68
CA LEU A 172 13.38 -8.96 -6.86
C LEU A 172 14.16 -10.27 -7.03
N LYS A 173 15.48 -10.28 -6.72
CA LYS A 173 16.30 -11.51 -6.75
C LYS A 173 15.67 -12.68 -5.99
N LYS A 174 14.96 -12.39 -4.90
CA LYS A 174 14.32 -13.41 -4.05
C LYS A 174 13.06 -14.02 -4.67
N GLN A 175 12.51 -13.39 -5.69
CA GLN A 175 11.32 -13.85 -6.41
C GLN A 175 11.64 -14.38 -7.81
N LEU A 176 12.86 -14.16 -8.31
CA LEU A 176 13.28 -14.72 -9.59
C LEU A 176 13.23 -16.26 -9.54
N PRO A 177 12.73 -16.91 -10.61
CA PRO A 177 12.85 -18.36 -10.73
C PRO A 177 14.32 -18.77 -10.86
N ALA A 178 14.62 -20.04 -10.60
CA ALA A 178 15.93 -20.59 -10.91
C ALA A 178 16.10 -20.67 -12.43
N LEU A 179 16.84 -19.72 -13.00
CA LEU A 179 17.03 -19.59 -14.45
C LEU A 179 18.29 -20.34 -14.90
N GLN A 180 18.16 -21.03 -16.03
CA GLN A 180 19.25 -21.72 -16.73
C GLN A 180 19.81 -20.87 -17.89
N GLU A 181 20.82 -21.39 -18.59
CA GLU A 181 21.32 -20.79 -19.82
C GLU A 181 20.17 -20.58 -20.83
N LYS A 182 20.17 -19.44 -21.53
CA LYS A 182 19.11 -19.01 -22.47
C LYS A 182 17.74 -18.72 -21.87
N GLN A 183 17.61 -18.68 -20.54
CA GLN A 183 16.38 -18.27 -19.87
C GLN A 183 16.51 -16.85 -19.34
N ILE A 184 15.43 -16.08 -19.41
CA ILE A 184 15.39 -14.70 -18.94
C ILE A 184 14.04 -14.34 -18.33
N VAL A 185 14.03 -13.40 -17.40
CA VAL A 185 12.82 -12.72 -16.96
C VAL A 185 12.63 -11.40 -17.70
N VAL A 186 11.42 -11.14 -18.16
CA VAL A 186 11.02 -9.81 -18.62
C VAL A 186 10.02 -9.26 -17.61
N PHE A 187 10.44 -8.21 -16.92
CA PHE A 187 9.61 -7.44 -16.02
C PHE A 187 8.75 -6.44 -16.81
N MET A 188 7.43 -6.51 -16.65
CA MET A 188 6.49 -5.59 -17.29
C MET A 188 6.00 -4.53 -16.29
N GLY A 189 6.52 -3.32 -16.39
CA GLY A 189 6.00 -2.15 -15.70
C GLY A 189 4.76 -1.57 -16.39
N HIS A 190 4.04 -0.70 -15.69
CA HIS A 190 2.92 0.02 -16.30
C HIS A 190 3.41 0.99 -17.38
N GLY A 191 4.47 1.75 -17.10
CA GLY A 191 4.86 2.91 -17.92
C GLY A 191 4.01 4.15 -17.61
N THR A 192 4.47 5.31 -18.04
CA THR A 192 3.70 6.56 -17.96
C THR A 192 4.28 7.60 -18.92
N GLU A 193 3.47 8.56 -19.35
CA GLU A 193 3.96 9.77 -20.05
C GLU A 193 4.69 10.75 -19.11
N HIS A 194 4.60 10.54 -17.79
CA HIS A 194 5.29 11.36 -16.80
C HIS A 194 6.83 11.20 -16.90
N GLN A 195 7.59 12.24 -16.57
CA GLN A 195 9.06 12.21 -16.57
C GLN A 195 9.66 11.07 -15.71
N SER A 196 8.91 10.62 -14.70
CA SER A 196 9.28 9.50 -13.82
C SER A 196 9.28 8.15 -14.53
N ASN A 197 8.86 8.06 -15.80
CA ASN A 197 9.03 6.85 -16.61
C ASN A 197 10.50 6.43 -16.74
N THR A 198 11.42 7.40 -16.62
CA THR A 198 12.87 7.15 -16.56
C THR A 198 13.26 6.16 -15.45
N ALA A 199 12.45 6.00 -14.40
CA ALA A 199 12.67 4.98 -13.37
C ALA A 199 12.67 3.55 -13.94
N TYR A 200 11.89 3.23 -14.97
CA TYR A 200 11.91 1.89 -15.58
C TYR A 200 13.22 1.62 -16.34
N GLN A 201 13.76 2.63 -17.02
CA GLN A 201 15.09 2.54 -17.64
C GLN A 201 16.19 2.41 -16.58
N MET A 202 16.14 3.21 -15.53
CA MET A 202 17.10 3.11 -14.42
C MET A 202 17.05 1.73 -13.77
N MET A 203 15.85 1.19 -13.55
CA MET A 203 15.68 -0.16 -13.01
C MET A 203 16.27 -1.22 -13.94
N ASN A 204 16.05 -1.11 -15.25
CA ASN A 204 16.66 -1.99 -16.26
C ASN A 204 18.20 -1.95 -16.17
N ASP A 205 18.78 -0.76 -16.03
CA ASP A 205 20.22 -0.58 -15.96
C ASP A 205 20.80 -1.09 -14.63
N THR A 206 20.10 -0.91 -13.50
CA THR A 206 20.48 -1.48 -12.21
C THR A 206 20.42 -3.01 -12.23
N ILE A 207 19.40 -3.60 -12.85
CA ILE A 207 19.30 -5.06 -13.04
C ILE A 207 20.49 -5.59 -13.85
N LYS A 208 20.86 -4.90 -14.95
CA LYS A 208 22.04 -5.25 -15.76
C LYS A 208 23.34 -5.15 -14.96
N GLN A 209 23.52 -4.07 -14.20
CA GLN A 209 24.70 -3.89 -13.33
C GLN A 209 24.81 -4.97 -12.25
N ALA A 210 23.66 -5.47 -11.76
CA ALA A 210 23.59 -6.59 -10.83
C ALA A 210 23.79 -7.97 -11.49
N ASN A 211 24.04 -8.03 -12.81
CA ASN A 211 24.20 -9.24 -13.61
C ASN A 211 23.05 -10.24 -13.46
N LEU A 212 21.82 -9.73 -13.34
CA LEU A 212 20.64 -10.58 -13.29
C LEU A 212 20.17 -10.92 -14.70
N PRO A 213 19.73 -12.17 -14.95
CA PRO A 213 19.12 -12.58 -16.22
C PRO A 213 17.68 -12.04 -16.31
N ALA A 214 17.54 -10.72 -16.28
CA ALA A 214 16.27 -10.03 -16.39
C ALA A 214 16.41 -8.71 -17.14
N ILE A 215 15.32 -8.27 -17.76
CA ILE A 215 15.17 -6.94 -18.39
C ILE A 215 13.80 -6.34 -18.06
N VAL A 216 13.66 -5.03 -18.22
CA VAL A 216 12.41 -4.30 -17.97
C VAL A 216 11.86 -3.73 -19.28
N GLY A 217 10.54 -3.83 -19.44
CA GLY A 217 9.78 -3.02 -20.38
C GLY A 217 8.49 -2.51 -19.74
N THR A 218 7.73 -1.72 -20.48
CA THR A 218 6.52 -1.03 -20.02
C THR A 218 5.40 -1.10 -21.04
N VAL A 219 4.15 -1.15 -20.58
CA VAL A 219 2.96 -1.11 -21.45
C VAL A 219 2.77 0.27 -22.08
N GLU A 220 2.79 1.32 -21.25
CA GLU A 220 2.46 2.70 -21.61
C GLU A 220 3.65 3.65 -21.42
N GLY A 221 4.80 3.30 -22.00
CA GLY A 221 6.02 4.10 -21.87
C GLY A 221 7.21 3.46 -22.56
N SER A 222 8.41 3.77 -22.06
CA SER A 222 9.66 3.09 -22.44
C SER A 222 10.34 2.39 -21.25
N PRO A 223 11.08 1.28 -21.47
CA PRO A 223 11.28 0.58 -22.75
C PRO A 223 10.01 -0.11 -23.27
N THR A 224 9.73 0.01 -24.56
CA THR A 224 8.58 -0.61 -25.23
C THR A 224 8.78 -2.11 -25.43
N LEU A 225 7.71 -2.85 -25.76
CA LEU A 225 7.81 -4.27 -26.11
C LEU A 225 8.74 -4.51 -27.31
N ASP A 226 8.80 -3.62 -28.29
CA ASP A 226 9.70 -3.78 -29.44
C ASP A 226 11.17 -3.61 -29.04
N GLU A 227 11.48 -2.70 -28.11
CA GLU A 227 12.81 -2.59 -27.51
C GLU A 227 13.18 -3.81 -26.65
N VAL A 228 12.19 -4.39 -25.96
CA VAL A 228 12.35 -5.68 -25.27
C VAL A 228 12.68 -6.78 -26.27
N LYS A 229 11.93 -6.94 -27.36
CA LYS A 229 12.20 -7.94 -28.42
C LYS A 229 13.60 -7.78 -29.01
N ALA A 230 14.01 -6.54 -29.30
CA ALA A 230 15.36 -6.26 -29.79
C ALA A 230 16.44 -6.66 -28.79
N SER A 231 16.22 -6.41 -27.49
CA SER A 231 17.13 -6.83 -26.42
C SER A 231 17.20 -8.36 -26.29
N LEU A 232 16.06 -9.05 -26.35
CA LEU A 232 16.00 -10.52 -26.30
C LEU A 232 16.79 -11.15 -27.46
N ALA A 233 16.65 -10.61 -28.68
CA ALA A 233 17.38 -11.08 -29.84
C ALA A 233 18.90 -10.94 -29.69
N GLN A 234 19.38 -9.85 -29.07
CA GLN A 234 20.81 -9.64 -28.80
C GLN A 234 21.34 -10.59 -27.71
N LEU A 235 20.53 -10.93 -26.72
CA LEU A 235 20.90 -11.80 -25.62
C LEU A 235 20.89 -13.30 -25.99
N GLN A 236 20.38 -13.65 -27.19
CA GLN A 236 20.33 -15.03 -27.71
C GLN A 236 19.62 -16.02 -26.76
N VAL A 237 18.57 -15.54 -26.09
CA VAL A 237 17.72 -16.30 -25.17
C VAL A 237 16.57 -16.97 -25.93
N GLN A 238 15.96 -18.00 -25.31
CA GLN A 238 14.90 -18.80 -25.92
C GLN A 238 13.66 -18.89 -25.03
N ASP A 239 13.84 -18.94 -23.71
CA ASP A 239 12.74 -19.04 -22.74
C ASP A 239 12.58 -17.74 -21.96
N VAL A 240 11.38 -17.18 -22.00
CA VAL A 240 11.03 -15.91 -21.36
C VAL A 240 10.00 -16.16 -20.27
N THR A 241 10.31 -15.74 -19.04
CA THR A 241 9.31 -15.63 -17.98
C THR A 241 8.81 -14.19 -17.89
N LEU A 242 7.51 -13.97 -18.09
CA LEU A 242 6.90 -12.64 -17.96
C LEU A 242 6.47 -12.41 -16.50
N MET A 243 7.00 -11.37 -15.87
CA MET A 243 6.70 -11.01 -14.47
C MET A 243 6.18 -9.56 -14.37
N PRO A 244 5.13 -9.27 -13.59
CA PRO A 244 4.69 -7.90 -13.36
C PRO A 244 5.72 -7.10 -12.53
N LEU A 245 6.03 -5.88 -12.96
CA LEU A 245 6.70 -4.86 -12.15
C LEU A 245 5.67 -3.84 -11.67
N MET A 246 4.60 -4.35 -11.07
CA MET A 246 3.46 -3.62 -10.54
C MET A 246 3.11 -4.19 -9.16
N LEU A 247 2.55 -3.36 -8.26
CA LEU A 247 2.21 -3.82 -6.91
C LEU A 247 1.30 -5.05 -6.95
N VAL A 248 0.34 -5.07 -7.87
CA VAL A 248 -0.66 -6.12 -8.03
C VAL A 248 -0.58 -6.72 -9.42
N ALA A 249 -0.82 -8.03 -9.55
CA ALA A 249 -1.10 -8.67 -10.82
C ALA A 249 -2.57 -8.39 -11.22
N GLY A 250 -2.82 -7.14 -11.65
CA GLY A 250 -4.15 -6.64 -12.04
C GLY A 250 -4.45 -6.82 -13.53
N ASP A 251 -5.20 -5.88 -14.09
CA ASP A 251 -5.70 -5.97 -15.47
C ASP A 251 -4.57 -6.10 -16.51
N HIS A 252 -3.59 -5.19 -16.47
CA HIS A 252 -2.42 -5.25 -17.36
C HIS A 252 -1.66 -6.59 -17.26
N ALA A 253 -1.49 -7.13 -16.06
CA ALA A 253 -0.79 -8.41 -15.90
C ALA A 253 -1.60 -9.58 -16.50
N ASN A 254 -2.92 -9.59 -16.38
CA ASN A 254 -3.76 -10.68 -16.86
C ASN A 254 -4.05 -10.59 -18.36
N ASN A 255 -4.21 -9.37 -18.89
CA ASN A 255 -4.63 -9.14 -20.28
C ASN A 255 -3.43 -8.78 -21.15
N ASP A 256 -2.79 -7.64 -20.91
CA ASP A 256 -1.71 -7.15 -21.78
C ASP A 256 -0.45 -8.01 -21.71
N MET A 257 -0.10 -8.51 -20.52
CA MET A 257 1.08 -9.35 -20.36
C MET A 257 0.80 -10.80 -20.77
N ALA A 258 -0.26 -11.38 -20.22
CA ALA A 258 -0.48 -12.82 -20.20
C ALA A 258 -1.76 -13.27 -20.90
N GLY A 259 -2.51 -12.36 -21.52
CA GLY A 259 -3.76 -12.66 -22.22
C GLY A 259 -3.54 -13.58 -23.42
N ASP A 260 -4.63 -14.12 -23.96
CA ASP A 260 -4.59 -14.92 -25.20
C ASP A 260 -4.79 -14.06 -26.46
N GLU A 261 -5.08 -12.76 -26.29
CA GLU A 261 -5.26 -11.80 -27.38
C GLU A 261 -3.96 -11.56 -28.17
N GLU A 262 -4.11 -11.14 -29.42
CA GLU A 262 -3.03 -11.02 -30.41
C GLU A 262 -1.99 -9.93 -30.07
N ASP A 263 -2.42 -8.93 -29.33
CA ASP A 263 -1.62 -7.79 -28.86
C ASP A 263 -0.97 -8.03 -27.49
N SER A 264 -1.32 -9.10 -26.79
CA SER A 264 -0.65 -9.45 -25.52
C SER A 264 0.84 -9.75 -25.73
N TRP A 265 1.67 -9.41 -24.74
CA TRP A 265 3.11 -9.66 -24.75
C TRP A 265 3.40 -11.15 -24.91
N LYS A 266 2.63 -12.01 -24.23
CA LYS A 266 2.72 -13.47 -24.35
C LYS A 266 2.54 -13.92 -25.80
N THR A 267 1.48 -13.48 -26.48
CA THR A 267 1.20 -13.88 -27.86
C THR A 267 2.24 -13.30 -28.82
N GLN A 268 2.60 -12.03 -28.66
CA GLN A 268 3.62 -11.39 -29.51
C GLN A 268 4.99 -12.07 -29.40
N LEU A 269 5.46 -12.39 -28.19
CA LEU A 269 6.74 -13.07 -28.01
C LEU A 269 6.71 -14.52 -28.51
N LYS A 270 5.59 -15.24 -28.36
CA LYS A 270 5.44 -16.58 -28.94
C LYS A 270 5.54 -16.57 -30.48
N LYS A 271 5.01 -15.54 -31.14
CA LYS A 271 5.12 -15.39 -32.61
C LYS A 271 6.57 -15.18 -33.07
N GLU A 272 7.39 -14.54 -32.25
CA GLU A 272 8.84 -14.39 -32.49
C GLU A 272 9.63 -15.68 -32.19
N GLY A 273 8.96 -16.75 -31.76
CA GLY A 273 9.55 -18.06 -31.53
C GLY A 273 10.04 -18.32 -30.10
N TYR A 274 9.78 -17.43 -29.14
CA TYR A 274 10.12 -17.65 -27.73
C TYR A 274 9.14 -18.63 -27.05
N THR A 275 9.67 -19.44 -26.12
CA THR A 275 8.82 -20.11 -25.12
C THR A 275 8.48 -19.09 -24.04
N VAL A 276 7.19 -18.84 -23.80
CA VAL A 276 6.77 -17.79 -22.86
C VAL A 276 5.95 -18.37 -21.71
N THR A 277 6.42 -18.13 -20.49
CA THR A 277 5.76 -18.53 -19.24
C THR A 277 5.33 -17.29 -18.44
N PRO A 278 4.02 -17.02 -18.31
CA PRO A 278 3.55 -15.97 -17.43
C PRO A 278 3.71 -16.35 -15.95
N TYR A 279 4.16 -15.41 -15.14
CA TYR A 279 4.20 -15.49 -13.69
C TYR A 279 3.27 -14.41 -13.13
N LEU A 280 2.05 -14.79 -12.75
CA LEU A 280 0.98 -13.85 -12.40
C LEU A 280 0.92 -13.54 -10.89
N HIS A 281 2.03 -13.04 -10.36
CA HIS A 281 2.09 -12.55 -8.97
C HIS A 281 2.55 -11.10 -8.94
N GLY A 282 1.91 -10.29 -8.11
CA GLY A 282 2.28 -8.88 -7.93
C GLY A 282 3.50 -8.71 -7.05
N LEU A 283 4.15 -7.55 -7.12
CA LEU A 283 5.28 -7.24 -6.24
C LEU A 283 4.88 -7.20 -4.77
N GLY A 284 3.62 -6.90 -4.45
CA GLY A 284 3.10 -6.90 -3.09
C GLY A 284 3.04 -8.30 -2.45
N GLU A 285 3.18 -9.38 -3.21
CA GLU A 285 3.30 -10.75 -2.66
C GLU A 285 4.72 -11.04 -2.14
N ASN A 286 5.72 -10.29 -2.60
CA ASN A 286 7.10 -10.48 -2.22
C ASN A 286 7.39 -9.80 -0.87
N GLU A 287 7.62 -10.60 0.18
CA GLU A 287 7.90 -10.09 1.53
C GLU A 287 9.10 -9.13 1.58
N ALA A 288 10.08 -9.27 0.68
CA ALA A 288 11.21 -8.35 0.62
C ALA A 288 10.84 -7.00 0.02
N ILE A 289 9.87 -6.95 -0.91
CA ILE A 289 9.29 -5.69 -1.40
C ILE A 289 8.42 -5.06 -0.31
N GLN A 290 7.60 -5.86 0.39
CA GLN A 290 6.82 -5.36 1.53
C GLN A 290 7.72 -4.71 2.59
N ALA A 291 8.88 -5.30 2.86
CA ALA A 291 9.86 -4.75 3.79
C ALA A 291 10.40 -3.37 3.36
N ILE A 292 10.49 -3.10 2.06
CA ILE A 292 10.87 -1.76 1.54
C ILE A 292 9.80 -0.74 1.91
N PHE A 293 8.51 -1.04 1.70
CA PHE A 293 7.43 -0.13 2.08
C PHE A 293 7.34 0.08 3.60
N VAL A 294 7.63 -0.95 4.40
CA VAL A 294 7.76 -0.80 5.86
C VAL A 294 8.90 0.14 6.20
N GLN A 295 10.07 -0.01 5.56
CA GLN A 295 11.21 0.87 5.77
C GLN A 295 10.90 2.31 5.35
N HIS A 296 10.25 2.53 4.20
CA HIS A 296 9.84 3.86 3.75
C HIS A 296 8.85 4.52 4.73
N THR A 297 7.98 3.71 5.35
CA THR A 297 7.08 4.17 6.42
C THR A 297 7.89 4.59 7.66
N GLN A 298 8.89 3.82 8.07
CA GLN A 298 9.79 4.17 9.17
C GLN A 298 10.55 5.47 8.88
N ASP A 299 11.11 5.61 7.67
CA ASP A 299 11.82 6.81 7.24
C ASP A 299 10.93 8.05 7.32
N ALA A 300 9.64 7.91 7.00
CA ALA A 300 8.65 8.98 7.12
C ALA A 300 8.30 9.28 8.59
N ILE A 301 8.13 8.26 9.44
CA ILE A 301 7.95 8.42 10.89
C ILE A 301 9.14 9.18 11.50
N ASP A 302 10.36 8.85 11.10
CA ASP A 302 11.57 9.51 11.61
C ASP A 302 11.64 10.98 11.21
N GLN A 303 11.10 11.36 10.05
CA GLN A 303 10.95 12.76 9.64
C GLN A 303 9.97 13.53 10.52
N LEU A 304 8.90 12.90 11.04
CA LEU A 304 7.98 13.55 11.99
C LEU A 304 8.67 13.91 13.31
N ASN A 305 9.74 13.21 13.67
CA ASN A 305 10.43 13.37 14.95
C ASN A 305 11.61 14.36 14.90
N LYS A 306 11.94 14.87 13.71
CA LYS A 306 12.90 15.96 13.50
C LYS A 306 12.22 17.31 13.71
#